data_AF-A0A0S7ZAU7-F1
#
_entry.id   AF-A0A0S7ZAU7-F1
#
_cell.length_a   1.000
_cell.length_b   1.000
_cell.length_c   1.000
_cell.angle_alpha   90.00
_cell.angle_beta   90.00
_cell.angle_gamma   90.00
#
_symmetry.space_group_name_H-M   'P 1'
#
loop_
_entity.id
_entity.type
_entity.pdbx_description
1 polymer ?
#
loop_
_entity_poly.entity_id
_entity_poly.type
_entity_poly.pdbx_seq_one_letter_code
_entity_poly.pdbx_strand_id
1 'polypeptide(L)'
;DRPVGTEKLPIDESRCGACTLCVRVCPAGAANGRAWKLGMEREDFFDPFKCRETCISLSLKNFKKPVSICGICIAVCPVGVKRDSR
;
A
#
# COMPACT_ATOMS: atom_id res chain seq x y z
N ASP A 1 -31.46 -6.76 7.43
CA ASP A 1 -30.57 -5.57 7.40
C ASP A 1 -30.54 -4.89 8.75
N ARG A 2 -29.39 -4.94 9.44
CA ARG A 2 -29.17 -4.22 10.71
C ARG A 2 -28.30 -3.01 10.36
N PRO A 3 -28.77 -1.77 10.54
CA PRO A 3 -27.99 -0.59 10.15
C PRO A 3 -26.76 -0.51 11.05
N VAL A 4 -25.59 -0.72 10.45
CA VAL A 4 -24.30 -0.50 11.10
C VAL A 4 -23.98 0.98 10.91
N GLY A 5 -23.98 1.75 12.00
CA GLY A 5 -23.53 3.14 11.95
C GLY A 5 -22.03 3.22 11.67
N THR A 6 -21.60 4.28 10.97
CA THR A 6 -20.17 4.59 10.81
C THR A 6 -19.75 5.61 11.87
N GLU A 7 -18.62 5.39 12.54
CA GLU A 7 -18.10 6.34 13.53
C GLU A 7 -17.51 7.60 12.89
N LYS A 8 -17.12 7.54 11.61
CA LYS A 8 -16.42 8.62 10.89
C LYS A 8 -16.91 8.73 9.46
N LEU A 9 -16.80 9.94 8.90
CA LEU A 9 -17.00 10.16 7.48
C LEU A 9 -15.89 9.49 6.67
N PRO A 10 -16.22 8.88 5.51
CA PRO A 10 -15.22 8.34 4.60
C PRO A 10 -14.29 9.44 4.07
N ILE A 11 -13.12 9.04 3.58
CA ILE A 11 -12.23 9.93 2.85
C ILE A 11 -12.30 9.61 1.36
N ASP A 12 -12.24 10.64 0.53
CA ASP A 12 -12.35 10.51 -0.93
C ASP A 12 -11.00 10.63 -1.64
N GLU A 13 -9.92 10.92 -0.92
CA GLU A 13 -8.58 11.06 -1.48
C GLU A 13 -7.45 10.70 -0.49
N SER A 14 -6.28 10.43 -1.06
CA SER A 14 -5.07 10.08 -0.31
C SER A 14 -4.48 11.26 0.44
N ARG A 15 -3.96 11.00 1.64
CA ARG A 15 -3.24 11.99 2.47
C ARG A 15 -1.72 11.99 2.26
N CYS A 16 -1.27 11.53 1.09
CA CYS A 16 0.16 11.39 0.79
C CYS A 16 0.85 12.73 0.53
N GLY A 17 0.12 13.75 0.04
CA GLY A 17 0.73 14.99 -0.45
C GLY A 17 1.79 14.71 -1.51
N ALA A 18 3.00 15.24 -1.32
CA ALA A 18 4.15 14.99 -2.21
C ALA A 18 4.97 13.72 -1.85
N CYS A 19 4.53 12.91 -0.88
CA CYS A 19 5.28 11.73 -0.44
C CYS A 19 5.27 10.62 -1.51
N THR A 20 6.45 10.12 -1.87
CA THR A 20 6.61 8.99 -2.80
C THR A 20 7.47 7.86 -2.21
N LEU A 21 7.59 7.77 -0.88
CA LEU A 21 8.49 6.80 -0.23
C LEU A 21 8.16 5.35 -0.60
N CYS A 22 6.89 4.96 -0.50
CA CYS A 22 6.44 3.61 -0.84
C CYS A 22 6.73 3.24 -2.30
N VAL A 23 6.71 4.20 -3.22
CA VAL A 23 7.05 4.01 -4.63
C VAL A 23 8.55 3.76 -4.79
N ARG A 24 9.38 4.61 -4.17
CA ARG A 24 10.84 4.54 -4.29
C ARG A 24 11.43 3.25 -3.72
N VAL A 25 10.87 2.72 -2.64
CA VAL A 25 11.40 1.52 -1.98
C VAL A 25 10.78 0.22 -2.49
N CYS A 26 9.74 0.27 -3.33
CA CYS A 26 9.04 -0.92 -3.79
C CYS A 26 9.92 -1.72 -4.76
N PRO A 27 10.33 -2.96 -4.42
CA PRO A 27 11.15 -3.77 -5.31
C PRO A 27 10.40 -4.19 -6.59
N ALA A 28 9.06 -4.15 -6.57
CA ALA A 28 8.21 -4.50 -7.70
C ALA A 28 7.96 -3.32 -8.66
N GLY A 29 8.22 -2.08 -8.23
CA GLY A 29 7.73 -0.90 -8.95
C GLY A 29 6.20 -0.90 -9.13
N ALA A 30 5.45 -1.43 -8.14
CA ALA A 30 4.02 -1.70 -8.28
C ALA A 30 3.13 -0.45 -8.15
N ALA A 31 3.60 0.63 -7.55
CA ALA A 31 2.85 1.90 -7.46
C ALA A 31 3.52 2.98 -8.33
N ASN A 32 2.74 3.91 -8.86
CA ASN A 32 3.24 4.94 -9.80
C ASN A 32 3.41 6.34 -9.19
N GLY A 33 3.01 6.55 -7.93
CA GLY A 33 3.12 7.82 -7.22
C GLY A 33 1.97 8.81 -7.43
N ARG A 34 0.95 8.45 -8.22
CA ARG A 34 -0.31 9.21 -8.26
C ARG A 34 -1.04 9.08 -6.92
N ALA A 35 -1.71 10.15 -6.49
CA ALA A 35 -2.59 10.08 -5.33
C ALA A 35 -3.87 9.31 -5.69
N TRP A 36 -4.26 8.33 -4.87
CA TRP A 36 -5.56 7.68 -5.00
C TRP A 36 -6.69 8.66 -4.68
N LYS A 37 -7.79 8.56 -5.42
CA LYS A 37 -9.07 9.26 -5.17
C LYS A 37 -10.25 8.36 -5.50
N LEU A 38 -11.42 8.67 -4.97
CA LEU A 38 -12.66 7.96 -5.24
C LEU A 38 -12.96 7.90 -6.75
N GLY A 39 -13.38 6.74 -7.23
CA GLY A 39 -13.70 6.49 -8.64
C GLY A 39 -12.48 6.24 -9.54
N MET A 40 -11.26 6.21 -9.00
CA MET A 40 -10.07 5.80 -9.75
C MET A 40 -10.02 4.27 -9.90
N GLU A 41 -9.72 3.79 -11.10
CA GLU A 41 -9.43 2.38 -11.33
C GLU A 41 -8.15 1.96 -10.60
N ARG A 42 -8.10 0.73 -10.09
CA ARG A 42 -6.92 0.27 -9.33
C ARG A 42 -5.66 0.35 -10.18
N GLU A 43 -5.75 -0.02 -11.45
CA GLU A 43 -4.65 -0.09 -12.41
C GLU A 43 -4.04 1.30 -12.70
N ASP A 44 -4.79 2.38 -12.48
CA ASP A 44 -4.29 3.75 -12.60
C ASP A 44 -3.40 4.17 -11.43
N PHE A 45 -3.36 3.39 -10.35
CA PHE A 45 -2.63 3.67 -9.11
C PHE A 45 -1.60 2.59 -8.77
N PHE A 46 -1.96 1.32 -8.93
CA PHE A 46 -1.24 0.17 -8.41
C PHE A 46 -1.39 -1.09 -9.29
N ASP A 47 -0.27 -1.74 -9.59
CA ASP A 47 -0.20 -3.03 -10.27
C ASP A 47 -0.14 -4.18 -9.24
N PRO A 48 -1.26 -4.90 -9.00
CA PRO A 48 -1.31 -5.96 -8.01
C PRO A 48 -0.55 -7.21 -8.44
N PHE A 49 -0.39 -7.44 -9.75
CA PHE A 49 0.25 -8.64 -10.27
C PHE A 49 1.76 -8.57 -10.08
N LYS A 50 2.38 -7.43 -10.44
CA LYS A 50 3.81 -7.16 -10.14
C LYS A 50 4.10 -7.25 -8.65
N CYS A 51 3.22 -6.70 -7.82
CA CYS A 51 3.35 -6.80 -6.37
C CYS A 51 3.36 -8.28 -5.92
N ARG A 52 2.35 -9.05 -6.32
CA ARG A 52 2.20 -10.45 -5.93
C ARG A 52 3.38 -11.32 -6.37
N GLU A 53 3.81 -11.19 -7.62
CA GLU A 53 4.94 -11.94 -8.18
C GLU A 53 6.22 -11.65 -7.42
N THR A 54 6.49 -10.37 -7.14
CA THR A 54 7.67 -9.94 -6.38
C THR A 54 7.60 -10.44 -4.93
N CYS A 55 6.44 -10.39 -4.28
CA CYS A 55 6.26 -10.94 -2.94
C CYS A 55 6.60 -12.44 -2.88
N ILE A 56 6.13 -13.22 -3.86
CA ILE A 56 6.40 -14.67 -3.95
C ILE A 56 7.90 -14.92 -4.17
N SER A 57 8.53 -14.15 -5.07
CA SER A 57 9.98 -14.24 -5.32
C SER A 57 10.80 -13.93 -4.06
N LEU A 58 10.48 -12.83 -3.37
CA LEU A 58 11.18 -12.41 -2.16
C LEU A 58 10.98 -13.38 -1.01
N SER A 59 9.76 -13.87 -0.80
CA SER A 59 9.45 -14.81 0.27
C SER A 59 10.13 -16.16 0.07
N LEU A 60 10.15 -16.67 -1.16
CA LEU A 60 10.89 -17.87 -1.52
C LEU A 60 12.40 -17.68 -1.30
N LYS A 61 12.95 -16.52 -1.66
CA LYS A 61 14.37 -16.21 -1.47
C LYS A 61 14.76 -16.14 0.02
N ASN A 62 14.00 -15.38 0.81
CA ASN A 62 14.36 -14.96 2.16
C ASN A 62 14.01 -15.99 3.24
N PHE A 63 12.88 -16.69 3.12
CA PHE A 63 12.41 -17.63 4.15
C PHE A 63 11.81 -18.92 3.58
N LYS A 64 12.12 -19.24 2.32
CA LYS A 64 11.87 -20.53 1.65
C LYS A 64 10.39 -20.93 1.59
N LYS A 65 9.47 -19.96 1.54
CA LYS A 65 8.03 -20.19 1.37
C LYS A 65 7.46 -19.27 0.30
N PRO A 66 6.68 -19.76 -0.67
CA PRO A 66 6.10 -18.95 -1.74
C PRO A 66 4.80 -18.27 -1.28
N VAL A 67 4.93 -17.16 -0.54
CA VAL A 67 3.77 -16.41 -0.02
C VAL A 67 3.73 -14.99 -0.56
N SER A 68 2.55 -14.42 -0.69
CA SER A 68 2.35 -13.06 -1.19
C SER A 68 2.54 -11.99 -0.10
N ILE A 69 3.65 -12.07 0.65
CA ILE A 69 3.97 -11.14 1.75
C ILE A 69 5.28 -10.41 1.47
N CYS A 70 5.26 -9.08 1.57
CA CYS A 70 6.43 -8.19 1.49
C CYS A 70 6.31 -7.05 2.51
N GLY A 71 5.27 -6.22 2.41
CA GLY A 71 4.93 -5.21 3.43
C GLY A 71 5.84 -3.97 3.50
N ILE A 72 6.88 -3.87 2.68
CA ILE A 72 7.84 -2.75 2.71
C ILE A 72 7.14 -1.39 2.57
N CYS A 73 6.17 -1.27 1.65
CA CYS A 73 5.41 -0.03 1.44
C CYS A 73 4.67 0.45 2.70
N ILE A 74 4.15 -0.48 3.51
CA ILE A 74 3.47 -0.18 4.77
C ILE A 74 4.50 0.22 5.83
N ALA A 75 5.62 -0.51 5.92
CA ALA A 75 6.67 -0.26 6.89
C ALA A 75 7.30 1.14 6.77
N VAL A 76 7.42 1.68 5.56
CA VAL A 76 8.00 3.02 5.32
C VAL A 76 6.98 4.16 5.34
N CYS A 77 5.68 3.87 5.39
CA CYS A 77 4.64 4.88 5.22
C CYS A 77 4.50 5.76 6.47
N PRO A 78 4.72 7.09 6.40
CA PRO A 78 4.62 7.99 7.56
C PRO A 78 3.21 8.06 8.18
N VAL A 79 2.18 7.69 7.42
CA VAL A 79 0.80 7.60 7.91
C VAL A 79 0.57 6.28 8.68
N GLY A 80 1.27 5.22 8.28
CA GLY A 80 1.15 3.88 8.86
C GLY A 80 1.94 3.72 10.16
N VAL A 81 3.02 4.48 10.34
CA VAL A 81 3.72 4.57 11.62
C VAL A 81 3.09 5.65 12.48
N LYS A 82 2.64 5.29 13.70
CA LYS A 82 2.36 6.30 14.74
C LYS A 82 3.64 7.08 14.96
N ARG A 83 3.59 8.41 14.84
CA ARG A 83 4.63 9.27 15.45
C ARG A 83 4.56 9.01 16.95
N ASP A 84 5.54 8.30 17.50
CA ASP A 84 5.77 8.33 18.94
C ASP A 84 6.09 9.79 19.26
N SER A 85 5.24 10.43 20.05
CA SER A 85 5.44 11.80 20.53
C SER A 85 6.41 11.82 21.71
N ARG A 86 7.49 11.04 21.61
CA ARG A 86 8.62 11.02 22.56
C ARG A 86 9.80 11.77 21.97
#